data_AF-A0AAP2XW38-F1
#
_entry.id   AF-A0AAP2XW38-F1
#
_cell.length_a   1.000
_cell.length_b   1.000
_cell.length_c   1.000
_cell.angle_alpha   90.00
_cell.angle_beta   90.00
_cell.angle_gamma   90.00
#
_symmetry.space_group_name_H-M   'P 1'
#
loop_
_entity.id
_entity.type
_entity.pdbx_description
1 polymer ?
#
loop_
_entity_poly.entity_id
_entity_poly.type
_entity_poly.pdbx_seq_one_letter_code
_entity_poly.pdbx_strand_id
1 'polypeptide(L)'
;MLEKVYAYVVEATKLELSDQGNSLYISEQLQLSRNMVSQYLNQLFAEGRLLKINTRPVVFYDGDTIEDMYGVSLHQREFISLEEFQKALQPHQPQDFEKLIGYDESLASLVNQCKATISYPPSGLPLLLYGPTGTGKSFLAQLMYEYAINQGLIAEDRNFLIVNCSEYANNPELLTANLFGHKKGRLPELTGIIPV
;
A
#
# COMPACT_ATOMS: atom_id res chain seq x y z
N MET A 1 4.04 -34.19 23.19
CA MET A 1 3.98 -34.40 21.72
C MET A 1 3.57 -33.12 21.02
N LEU A 2 2.47 -32.48 21.44
CA LEU A 2 2.06 -31.15 20.98
C LEU A 2 3.21 -30.10 21.01
N GLU A 3 3.85 -29.92 22.17
CA GLU A 3 4.97 -28.97 22.30
C GLU A 3 6.19 -29.30 21.43
N LYS A 4 6.40 -30.57 21.08
CA LYS A 4 7.47 -30.94 20.13
C LYS A 4 7.14 -30.48 18.71
N VAL A 5 5.87 -30.60 18.31
CA VAL A 5 5.38 -30.08 17.03
C VAL A 5 5.49 -28.57 17.00
N TYR A 6 5.10 -27.89 18.07
CA TYR A 6 5.23 -26.43 18.18
C TYR A 6 6.68 -25.96 18.08
N ALA A 7 7.59 -26.54 18.86
CA ALA A 7 9.02 -26.20 18.81
C ALA A 7 9.61 -26.38 17.40
N TYR A 8 9.22 -27.45 16.70
CA TYR A 8 9.62 -27.68 15.32
C TYR A 8 9.09 -26.59 14.37
N VAL A 9 7.83 -26.17 14.51
CA VAL A 9 7.25 -25.09 13.70
C VAL A 9 7.97 -23.77 13.94
N VAL A 10 8.33 -23.45 15.19
CA VAL A 10 9.11 -22.25 15.53
C VAL A 10 10.49 -22.29 14.84
N GLU A 11 11.20 -23.41 14.90
CA GLU A 11 12.49 -23.56 14.21
C GLU A 11 12.35 -23.47 12.69
N ALA A 12 11.35 -24.15 12.11
CA ALA A 12 11.07 -24.09 10.68
C ALA A 12 10.69 -22.68 10.22
N THR A 13 10.00 -21.91 11.06
CA THR A 13 9.64 -20.51 10.77
C THR A 13 10.88 -19.62 10.68
N LYS A 14 11.91 -19.87 11.50
CA LYS A 14 13.18 -19.09 11.49
C LYS A 14 14.08 -19.39 10.29
N LEU A 15 13.96 -20.57 9.68
CA LEU A 15 14.82 -21.05 8.59
C LEU A 15 14.32 -20.62 7.20
N GLU A 16 13.75 -19.42 7.10
CA GLU A 16 13.29 -18.80 5.85
C GLU A 16 12.25 -19.63 5.06
N LEU A 17 10.98 -19.55 5.50
CA LEU A 17 9.77 -19.50 4.63
C LEU A 17 9.58 -20.58 3.55
N SER A 18 10.23 -21.73 3.67
CA SER A 18 10.00 -22.83 2.74
C SER A 18 8.64 -23.50 2.96
N ASP A 19 8.18 -24.27 1.97
CA ASP A 19 6.96 -25.10 1.96
C ASP A 19 6.85 -26.13 3.12
N GLN A 20 7.74 -26.05 4.11
CA GLN A 20 7.98 -26.96 5.20
C GLN A 20 6.99 -26.82 6.36
N GLY A 21 6.22 -25.73 6.45
CA GLY A 21 5.21 -25.54 7.49
C GLY A 21 3.92 -26.36 7.30
N ASN A 22 3.91 -27.35 6.41
CA ASN A 22 2.74 -28.17 6.12
C ASN A 22 2.74 -29.49 6.92
N SER A 23 1.53 -30.04 7.16
CA SER A 23 1.35 -31.27 7.95
C SER A 23 2.11 -32.50 7.43
N LEU A 24 2.36 -32.60 6.12
CA LEU A 24 3.08 -33.72 5.52
C LEU A 24 4.56 -33.66 5.91
N TYR A 25 5.19 -32.51 5.66
CA TYR A 25 6.60 -32.30 5.95
C TYR A 25 6.92 -32.48 7.44
N ILE A 26 6.13 -31.85 8.32
CA ILE A 26 6.31 -31.97 9.77
C ILE A 26 6.12 -33.43 10.24
N SER A 27 5.21 -34.18 9.61
CA SER A 27 4.97 -35.59 9.96
C SER A 27 6.16 -36.50 9.63
N GLU A 28 6.84 -36.27 8.50
CA GLU A 28 8.04 -37.00 8.09
C GLU A 28 9.21 -36.73 9.04
N GLN A 29 9.39 -35.47 9.42
CA GLN A 29 10.50 -35.03 10.27
C GLN A 29 10.37 -35.50 11.72
N LEU A 30 9.14 -35.53 12.25
CA LEU A 30 8.87 -35.97 13.61
C LEU A 30 8.52 -37.46 13.71
N GLN A 31 8.49 -38.20 12.59
CA GLN A 31 8.05 -39.59 12.50
C GLN A 31 6.66 -39.82 13.13
N LEU A 32 5.73 -38.90 12.87
CA LEU A 32 4.36 -38.93 13.36
C LEU A 32 3.38 -39.17 12.22
N SER A 33 2.15 -39.57 12.53
CA SER A 33 1.11 -39.63 11.51
C SER A 33 0.69 -38.21 11.11
N ARG A 34 0.49 -37.99 9.81
CA ARG A 34 0.00 -36.72 9.26
C ARG A 34 -1.30 -36.26 9.91
N ASN A 35 -2.20 -37.18 10.23
CA ASN A 35 -3.47 -36.86 10.89
C ASN A 35 -3.26 -36.27 12.29
N MET A 36 -2.36 -36.85 13.08
CA MET A 36 -2.01 -36.33 14.42
C MET A 36 -1.36 -34.95 14.33
N VAL A 37 -0.42 -34.77 13.39
CA VAL A 37 0.23 -33.48 13.17
C VAL A 37 -0.79 -32.42 12.72
N SER A 38 -1.68 -32.75 11.80
CA SER A 38 -2.75 -31.85 11.37
C SER A 38 -3.68 -31.47 12.53
N GLN A 39 -4.02 -32.41 13.41
CA GLN A 39 -4.83 -32.12 14.59
C GLN A 39 -4.10 -31.15 15.54
N TYR A 40 -2.81 -31.39 15.80
CA TYR A 40 -1.98 -30.53 16.64
C TYR A 40 -1.78 -29.13 16.06
N LEU A 41 -1.56 -28.98 14.75
CA LEU A 41 -1.42 -27.67 14.11
C LEU A 41 -2.72 -26.85 14.18
N ASN A 42 -3.86 -27.48 13.92
CA ASN A 42 -5.16 -26.80 14.06
C ASN A 42 -5.45 -26.44 15.52
N GLN A 43 -5.05 -27.27 16.49
CA GLN A 43 -5.17 -26.94 17.90
C GLN A 43 -4.31 -25.71 18.26
N LEU A 44 -3.04 -25.69 17.86
CA LEU A 44 -2.13 -24.56 18.13
C LEU A 44 -2.58 -23.27 17.45
N PHE A 45 -3.18 -23.37 16.25
CA PHE A 45 -3.83 -22.24 15.58
C PHE A 45 -5.07 -21.75 16.36
N ALA A 46 -5.92 -22.65 16.85
CA ALA A 46 -7.08 -22.28 17.65
C ALA A 46 -6.71 -21.65 19.01
N GLU A 47 -5.57 -22.05 19.58
CA GLU A 47 -4.96 -21.40 20.77
C GLU A 47 -4.35 -20.04 20.44
N GLY A 48 -4.38 -19.62 19.18
CA GLY A 48 -3.84 -18.36 18.70
C GLY A 48 -2.33 -18.36 18.51
N ARG A 49 -1.59 -19.43 18.82
CA ARG A 49 -0.11 -19.47 18.80
C ARG A 49 0.46 -19.46 17.38
N LEU A 50 -0.28 -20.06 16.43
CA LEU A 50 0.15 -20.16 15.04
C LEU A 50 -0.68 -19.24 14.13
N LEU A 51 -0.06 -18.84 13.02
CA LEU A 51 -0.77 -18.37 11.84
C LEU A 51 -0.96 -19.50 10.82
N LYS A 52 -2.00 -19.36 10.01
CA LYS A 52 -2.44 -20.34 9.02
C LYS A 52 -2.62 -19.68 7.66
N ILE A 53 -2.02 -20.28 6.63
CA ILE A 53 -2.21 -19.87 5.23
C ILE A 53 -2.91 -21.00 4.49
N ASN A 54 -4.10 -20.73 3.97
CA ASN A 54 -4.98 -21.71 3.29
C ASN A 54 -4.54 -22.04 1.86
N THR A 55 -3.23 -22.29 1.68
CA THR A 55 -2.65 -22.81 0.43
C THR A 55 -2.96 -24.28 0.25
N ARG A 56 -2.52 -24.85 -0.88
CA ARG A 56 -2.60 -26.30 -1.15
C ARG A 56 -1.18 -26.83 -1.40
N PRO A 57 -0.53 -27.46 -0.41
CA PRO A 57 -1.01 -27.80 0.95
C PRO A 57 -1.10 -26.59 1.90
N VAL A 58 -1.90 -26.70 2.98
CA VAL A 58 -2.03 -25.66 4.04
C VAL A 58 -0.73 -25.57 4.84
N VAL A 59 -0.29 -24.35 5.11
CA VAL A 59 0.97 -24.06 5.80
C VAL A 59 0.69 -23.30 7.10
N PHE A 60 1.45 -23.62 8.15
CA PHE A 60 1.38 -22.98 9.46
C PHE A 60 2.74 -22.41 9.84
N TYR A 61 2.73 -21.25 10.52
CA TYR A 61 3.93 -20.60 11.06
C TYR A 61 3.67 -20.08 12.47
N ASP A 62 4.75 -19.83 13.22
CA ASP A 62 4.64 -19.18 14.52
C ASP A 62 4.40 -17.68 14.39
N GLY A 63 3.36 -17.17 15.07
CA GLY A 63 2.92 -15.77 14.99
C GLY A 63 3.99 -14.80 15.43
N ASP A 64 4.49 -15.03 16.63
CA ASP A 64 5.38 -14.11 17.32
C ASP A 64 6.74 -14.06 16.61
N THR A 65 7.23 -15.21 16.13
CA THR A 65 8.45 -15.27 15.30
C THR A 65 8.30 -14.47 13.99
N ILE A 66 7.14 -14.51 13.33
CA ILE A 66 6.90 -13.73 12.11
C ILE A 66 6.86 -12.23 12.42
N GLU A 67 6.15 -11.83 13.47
CA GLU A 67 6.07 -10.42 13.90
C GLU A 67 7.47 -9.86 14.22
N ASP A 68 8.30 -10.63 14.93
CA ASP A 68 9.68 -10.25 15.27
C ASP A 68 10.60 -10.17 14.04
N MET A 69 10.50 -11.12 13.10
CA MET A 69 11.37 -11.15 11.90
C MET A 69 11.05 -10.01 10.93
N TYR A 70 9.78 -9.64 10.81
CA TYR A 70 9.32 -8.63 9.84
C TYR A 70 9.05 -7.26 10.46
N GLY A 71 9.10 -7.14 11.79
CA GLY A 71 8.83 -5.88 12.49
C GLY A 71 7.39 -5.39 12.29
N VAL A 72 6.44 -6.31 12.14
CA VAL A 72 5.01 -6.03 11.91
C VAL A 72 4.17 -6.52 13.08
N SER A 73 2.95 -5.99 13.22
CA SER A 73 1.94 -6.55 14.12
C SER A 73 0.76 -7.06 13.29
N LEU A 74 0.51 -8.36 13.36
CA LEU A 74 -0.51 -9.04 12.57
C LEU A 74 -1.81 -9.15 13.38
N HIS A 75 -2.80 -8.33 13.03
CA HIS A 75 -4.13 -8.40 13.65
C HIS A 75 -4.94 -9.64 13.23
N GLN A 76 -4.64 -10.21 12.05
CA GLN A 76 -5.21 -11.47 11.58
C GLN A 76 -4.13 -12.56 11.53
N ARG A 77 -4.46 -13.76 11.99
CA ARG A 77 -3.57 -14.94 11.95
C ARG A 77 -4.00 -15.97 10.89
N GLU A 78 -5.04 -15.70 10.10
CA GLU A 78 -5.47 -16.55 8.98
C GLU A 78 -5.40 -15.79 7.66
N PHE A 79 -4.82 -16.42 6.65
CA PHE A 79 -4.66 -15.87 5.30
C PHE A 79 -5.17 -16.87 4.26
N ILE A 80 -5.78 -16.38 3.18
CA ILE A 80 -6.27 -17.21 2.08
C ILE A 80 -5.19 -17.58 1.07
N SER A 81 -4.10 -16.82 1.00
CA SER A 81 -3.02 -17.02 0.02
C SER A 81 -1.66 -16.49 0.50
N LEU A 82 -0.58 -16.92 -0.16
CA LEU A 82 0.76 -16.38 0.06
C LEU A 82 0.86 -14.89 -0.31
N GLU A 83 0.13 -14.44 -1.34
CA GLU A 83 0.12 -13.03 -1.75
C GLU A 83 -0.48 -12.13 -0.67
N GLU A 84 -1.60 -12.55 -0.05
CA GLU A 84 -2.21 -11.82 1.06
C GLU A 84 -1.28 -11.77 2.27
N PHE A 85 -0.63 -12.91 2.59
CA PHE A 85 0.34 -12.97 3.68
C PHE A 85 1.53 -12.04 3.42
N GLN A 86 2.09 -12.05 2.21
CA GLN A 86 3.18 -11.14 1.82
C GLN A 86 2.79 -9.67 1.91
N LYS A 87 1.53 -9.31 1.57
CA LYS A 87 1.03 -7.95 1.76
C LYS A 87 0.94 -7.57 3.23
N ALA A 88 0.54 -8.50 4.10
CA ALA A 88 0.48 -8.28 5.54
C ALA A 88 1.87 -8.16 6.19
N LEU A 89 2.90 -8.76 5.59
CA LEU A 89 4.30 -8.61 6.01
C LEU A 89 4.94 -7.30 5.57
N GLN A 90 4.37 -6.61 4.58
CA GLN A 90 4.87 -5.30 4.18
C GLN A 90 4.39 -4.27 5.20
N PRO A 91 5.28 -3.42 5.75
CA PRO A 91 4.85 -2.30 6.56
C PRO A 91 3.91 -1.44 5.71
N HIS A 92 2.77 -1.08 6.26
CA HIS A 92 1.81 -0.19 5.62
C HIS A 92 2.55 1.10 5.23
N GLN A 93 2.83 1.26 3.94
CA GLN A 93 3.44 2.49 3.43
C GLN A 93 2.32 3.51 3.27
N PRO A 94 2.43 4.69 3.91
CA PRO A 94 1.41 5.72 3.80
C PRO A 94 1.24 6.12 2.33
N GLN A 95 0.01 6.06 1.84
CA GLN A 95 -0.37 6.44 0.48
C GLN A 95 -1.07 7.79 0.45
N ASP A 96 -0.89 8.55 -0.64
CA ASP A 96 -1.58 9.82 -0.86
C ASP A 96 -1.48 10.77 0.34
N PHE A 97 -2.64 11.15 0.88
CA PHE A 97 -2.77 12.02 2.04
C PHE A 97 -2.25 11.39 3.34
N GLU A 98 -2.10 10.07 3.46
CA GLU A 98 -1.53 9.46 4.68
C GLU A 98 -0.07 9.90 4.90
N LYS A 99 0.60 10.36 3.85
CA LYS A 99 1.95 10.97 3.94
C LYS A 99 1.94 12.36 4.59
N LEU A 100 0.77 12.97 4.74
CA LEU A 100 0.60 14.30 5.34
C LEU A 100 0.46 14.18 6.86
N ILE A 101 1.32 14.86 7.60
CA ILE A 101 1.22 14.89 9.07
C ILE A 101 -0.12 15.53 9.47
N GLY A 102 -0.92 14.81 10.24
CA GLY A 102 -2.24 15.23 10.69
C GLY A 102 -3.36 15.09 9.65
N TYR A 103 -3.19 14.25 8.63
CA TYR A 103 -4.18 14.05 7.56
C TYR A 103 -5.56 13.59 8.04
N ASP A 104 -5.62 12.84 9.14
CA ASP A 104 -6.83 12.32 9.79
C ASP A 104 -7.18 13.09 11.08
N GLU A 105 -6.37 14.08 11.44
CA GLU A 105 -6.55 14.92 12.62
C GLU A 105 -6.71 16.40 12.22
N SER A 106 -5.71 17.24 12.52
CA SER A 106 -5.76 18.70 12.35
C SER A 106 -6.04 19.16 10.91
N LEU A 107 -5.67 18.35 9.90
CA LEU A 107 -5.87 18.63 8.49
C LEU A 107 -6.98 17.80 7.85
N ALA A 108 -7.74 17.01 8.63
CA ALA A 108 -8.79 16.14 8.11
C ALA A 108 -9.82 16.88 7.25
N SER A 109 -10.27 18.06 7.71
CA SER A 109 -11.22 18.88 6.95
C SER A 109 -10.67 19.31 5.60
N LEU A 110 -9.41 19.75 5.56
CA LEU A 110 -8.73 20.16 4.32
C LEU A 110 -8.57 18.97 3.37
N VAL A 111 -8.11 17.82 3.88
CA VAL A 111 -7.96 16.59 3.10
C VAL A 111 -9.29 16.16 2.50
N ASN A 112 -10.36 16.17 3.27
CA ASN A 112 -11.70 15.82 2.79
C ASN A 112 -12.18 16.79 1.70
N GLN A 113 -11.92 18.08 1.86
CA GLN A 113 -12.23 19.07 0.84
C GLN A 113 -11.44 18.84 -0.45
N CYS A 114 -10.14 18.53 -0.36
CA CYS A 114 -9.31 18.18 -1.52
C CYS A 114 -9.83 16.93 -2.23
N LYS A 115 -10.12 15.85 -1.48
CA LYS A 115 -10.69 14.61 -2.02
C LYS A 115 -12.01 14.85 -2.75
N ALA A 116 -12.92 15.63 -2.16
CA ALA A 116 -14.20 15.99 -2.78
C ALA A 116 -14.02 16.83 -4.05
N THR A 117 -13.07 17.79 -4.03
CA THR A 117 -12.77 18.67 -5.16
C THR A 117 -12.23 17.88 -6.36
N ILE A 118 -11.31 16.94 -6.14
CA ILE A 118 -10.72 16.11 -7.20
C ILE A 118 -11.77 15.12 -7.75
N SER A 119 -12.59 14.55 -6.87
CA SER A 119 -13.57 13.52 -7.25
C SER A 119 -14.84 14.09 -7.91
N TYR A 120 -15.00 15.42 -7.94
CA TYR A 120 -16.20 16.04 -8.48
C TYR A 120 -16.31 15.85 -10.00
N PRO A 121 -17.42 15.30 -10.54
CA PRO A 121 -17.55 15.07 -11.99
C PRO A 121 -17.59 16.38 -12.82
N PRO A 122 -17.15 16.37 -14.09
CA PRO A 122 -16.56 15.24 -14.83
C PRO A 122 -15.02 15.13 -14.71
N SER A 123 -14.32 16.14 -14.18
CA SER A 123 -12.84 16.19 -14.19
C SER A 123 -12.25 16.93 -12.98
N GLY A 124 -12.93 16.88 -11.85
CA GLY A 124 -12.62 17.67 -10.67
C GLY A 124 -13.03 19.14 -10.80
N LEU A 125 -12.86 19.89 -9.71
CA LEU A 125 -13.06 21.33 -9.66
C LEU A 125 -11.71 22.07 -9.60
N PRO A 126 -11.59 23.27 -10.19
CA PRO A 126 -10.43 24.11 -9.99
C PRO A 126 -10.20 24.43 -8.52
N LEU A 127 -8.96 24.30 -8.05
CA LEU A 127 -8.55 24.56 -6.68
C LEU A 127 -7.44 25.61 -6.62
N LEU A 128 -7.56 26.57 -5.70
CA LEU A 128 -6.49 27.51 -5.37
C LEU A 128 -5.92 27.18 -3.98
N LEU A 129 -4.64 26.81 -3.94
CA LEU A 129 -3.90 26.63 -2.70
C LEU A 129 -3.15 27.91 -2.37
N TYR A 130 -3.49 28.57 -1.26
CA TYR A 130 -2.84 29.81 -0.85
C TYR A 130 -2.32 29.72 0.58
N GLY A 131 -1.30 30.53 0.90
CA GLY A 131 -0.67 30.57 2.22
C GLY A 131 0.81 30.96 2.15
N PRO A 132 1.46 31.18 3.30
CA PRO A 132 2.87 31.57 3.38
C PRO A 132 3.82 30.62 2.66
N THR A 133 5.01 31.10 2.27
CA THR A 133 6.06 30.26 1.68
C THR A 133 6.49 29.18 2.70
N GLY A 134 6.69 27.94 2.23
CA GLY A 134 7.14 26.83 3.07
C GLY A 134 6.04 26.03 3.78
N THR A 135 4.75 26.37 3.60
CA THR A 135 3.64 25.63 4.25
C THR A 135 3.22 24.33 3.56
N GLY A 136 4.01 23.82 2.61
CA GLY A 136 3.73 22.53 1.96
C GLY A 136 2.64 22.54 0.87
N LYS A 137 2.29 23.69 0.28
CA LYS A 137 1.27 23.79 -0.80
C LYS A 137 1.60 22.88 -2.00
N SER A 138 2.84 22.91 -2.49
CA SER A 138 3.28 22.06 -3.61
C SER A 138 3.23 20.58 -3.24
N PHE A 139 3.57 20.25 -1.99
CA PHE A 139 3.46 18.88 -1.49
C PHE A 139 2.01 18.42 -1.45
N LEU A 140 1.10 19.24 -0.92
CA LEU A 140 -0.34 18.94 -0.93
C LEU A 140 -0.87 18.71 -2.35
N ALA A 141 -0.47 19.54 -3.32
CA ALA A 141 -0.84 19.37 -4.73
C ALA A 141 -0.33 18.04 -5.31
N GLN A 142 0.87 17.60 -4.93
CA GLN A 142 1.40 16.29 -5.30
C GLN A 142 0.57 15.15 -4.69
N LEU A 143 0.21 15.23 -3.41
CA LEU A 143 -0.63 14.21 -2.75
C LEU A 143 -2.03 14.12 -3.38
N MET A 144 -2.59 15.26 -3.80
CA MET A 144 -3.83 15.31 -4.56
C MET A 144 -3.73 14.56 -5.89
N TYR A 145 -2.61 14.70 -6.59
CA TYR A 145 -2.35 13.98 -7.84
C TYR A 145 -2.19 12.48 -7.63
N GLU A 146 -1.43 12.06 -6.61
CA GLU A 146 -1.28 10.65 -6.23
C GLU A 146 -2.65 10.03 -5.90
N TYR A 147 -3.48 10.74 -5.12
CA TYR A 147 -4.85 10.33 -4.81
C TYR A 147 -5.71 10.15 -6.07
N ALA A 148 -5.60 11.05 -7.05
CA ALA A 148 -6.38 10.97 -8.28
C ALA A 148 -6.03 9.72 -9.10
N ILE A 149 -4.76 9.33 -9.13
CA ILE A 149 -4.30 8.10 -9.78
C ILE A 149 -4.81 6.87 -9.01
N ASN A 150 -4.58 6.83 -7.70
CA ASN A 150 -4.92 5.66 -6.87
C ASN A 150 -6.43 5.40 -6.79
N GLN A 151 -7.26 6.43 -6.94
CA GLN A 151 -8.72 6.29 -7.06
C GLN A 151 -9.21 6.00 -8.50
N GLY A 152 -8.30 5.91 -9.48
CA GLY A 152 -8.64 5.69 -10.88
C GLY A 152 -9.40 6.85 -11.54
N LEU A 153 -9.33 8.06 -10.96
CA LEU A 153 -9.93 9.27 -11.54
C LEU A 153 -9.13 9.79 -12.74
N ILE A 154 -7.82 9.50 -12.73
CA ILE A 154 -6.88 9.80 -13.80
C ILE A 154 -6.09 8.52 -14.10
N ALA A 155 -5.80 8.26 -15.37
CA ALA A 155 -4.98 7.11 -15.75
C ALA A 155 -3.51 7.28 -15.29
N GLU A 156 -2.87 6.17 -14.93
CA GLU A 156 -1.49 6.14 -14.41
C GLU A 156 -0.44 6.71 -15.38
N ASP A 157 -0.75 6.75 -16.67
CA ASP A 157 0.12 7.26 -17.74
C ASP A 157 0.04 8.78 -17.94
N ARG A 158 -0.84 9.47 -17.22
CA ARG A 158 -1.04 10.92 -17.32
C ARG A 158 0.02 11.64 -16.50
N ASN A 159 0.44 12.81 -16.95
CA ASN A 159 1.52 13.57 -16.31
C ASN A 159 1.00 14.63 -15.33
N PHE A 160 1.69 14.81 -14.21
CA PHE A 160 1.57 15.98 -13.34
C PHE A 160 2.39 17.15 -13.89
N LEU A 161 1.73 18.16 -14.46
CA LEU A 161 2.39 19.32 -15.05
C LEU A 161 2.52 20.46 -14.02
N ILE A 162 3.75 20.88 -13.74
CA ILE A 162 4.03 22.03 -12.87
C ILE A 162 4.42 23.22 -13.76
N VAL A 163 3.72 24.34 -13.60
CA VAL A 163 3.96 25.57 -14.37
C VAL A 163 4.39 26.68 -13.42
N ASN A 164 5.68 27.05 -13.46
CA ASN A 164 6.21 28.14 -12.66
C ASN A 164 5.89 29.50 -13.30
N CYS A 165 4.92 30.24 -12.76
CA CYS A 165 4.49 31.54 -13.29
C CYS A 165 5.62 32.58 -13.46
N SER A 166 6.68 32.50 -12.65
CA SER A 166 7.80 33.46 -12.73
C SER A 166 8.65 33.32 -13.99
N GLU A 167 8.70 32.12 -14.59
CA GLU A 167 9.47 31.86 -15.81
C GLU A 167 8.75 32.38 -17.07
N TYR A 168 7.42 32.45 -17.03
CA TYR A 168 6.58 32.79 -18.19
C TYR A 168 6.14 34.24 -18.24
N ALA A 169 6.22 34.97 -17.11
CA ALA A 169 5.79 36.37 -17.02
C ALA A 169 6.41 37.26 -18.12
N ASN A 170 7.60 36.90 -18.61
CA ASN A 170 8.33 37.63 -19.64
C ASN A 170 8.41 36.91 -21.00
N ASN A 171 7.89 35.67 -21.14
CA ASN A 171 7.99 34.86 -22.37
C ASN A 171 6.74 33.99 -22.61
N PRO A 172 5.63 34.58 -23.11
CA PRO A 172 4.37 33.86 -23.34
C PRO A 172 4.45 32.73 -24.39
N GLU A 173 5.43 32.78 -25.30
CA GLU A 173 5.66 31.73 -26.30
C GLU A 173 6.12 30.40 -25.67
N LEU A 174 6.90 30.46 -24.58
CA LEU A 174 7.36 29.28 -23.83
C LEU A 174 6.20 28.54 -23.13
N LEU A 175 5.22 29.28 -22.61
CA LEU A 175 4.03 28.69 -22.00
C LEU A 175 3.19 27.94 -23.05
N THR A 176 3.01 28.56 -24.22
CA THR A 176 2.24 27.98 -25.33
C THR A 176 2.92 26.71 -25.87
N ALA A 177 4.25 26.73 -25.98
CA ALA A 177 5.03 25.56 -26.36
C ALA A 177 4.92 24.41 -25.34
N ASN A 178 4.92 24.71 -24.04
CA ASN A 178 4.81 23.69 -22.98
C ASN A 178 3.39 23.12 -22.83
N LEU A 179 2.34 23.94 -23.00
CA LEU A 179 0.95 23.49 -22.88
C LEU A 179 0.46 22.68 -24.08
N PHE A 180 0.89 23.04 -25.30
CA PHE A 180 0.37 22.45 -26.54
C PHE A 180 1.38 21.61 -27.31
N GLY A 181 2.66 21.65 -26.91
CA GLY A 181 3.77 21.05 -27.64
C GLY A 181 4.10 21.81 -28.94
N HIS A 182 5.34 21.72 -29.40
CA HIS A 182 5.67 22.13 -30.77
C HIS A 182 5.26 21.04 -31.76
N LYS A 183 4.04 21.12 -32.29
CA LYS A 183 3.65 20.43 -33.53
C LYS A 183 2.88 21.37 -34.44
N LYS A 184 3.35 21.49 -35.69
CA LYS A 184 2.60 22.11 -36.79
C LYS A 184 1.20 21.48 -36.86
N GLY A 185 0.16 22.18 -36.39
CA GLY A 185 -1.19 22.05 -36.92
C GLY A 185 -2.29 21.29 -36.14
N ARG A 186 -2.20 21.00 -34.83
CA ARG A 186 -3.39 20.54 -34.08
C ARG A 186 -3.28 20.69 -32.56
N LEU A 187 -4.27 21.34 -31.94
CA LEU A 187 -4.41 21.47 -30.49
C LEU A 187 -5.12 20.23 -29.90
N PRO A 188 -4.56 19.55 -28.88
CA PRO A 188 -5.32 18.67 -28.00
C PRO A 188 -5.92 19.46 -26.83
N GLU A 189 -7.15 19.13 -26.44
CA GLU A 189 -7.76 19.59 -25.19
C GLU A 189 -7.06 18.93 -23.99
N LEU A 190 -6.65 19.71 -22.99
CA LEU A 190 -6.15 19.22 -21.72
C LEU A 190 -6.89 19.90 -20.56
N THR A 191 -7.60 19.08 -19.78
CA THR A 191 -7.99 19.34 -18.40
C THR A 191 -6.78 19.04 -17.50
N GLY A 192 -6.17 20.08 -16.93
CA GLY A 192 -5.04 19.96 -16.01
C GLY A 192 -5.14 21.00 -14.91
N ILE A 193 -4.85 20.58 -13.67
CA ILE A 193 -4.81 21.44 -12.49
C ILE A 193 -3.54 22.30 -12.58
N ILE A 194 -3.71 23.62 -12.66
CA ILE A 194 -2.63 24.60 -12.62
C ILE A 194 -2.48 25.06 -11.16
N PRO A 195 -1.42 24.66 -10.43
CA PRO A 195 -1.12 25.29 -9.15
C PRO A 195 -0.58 26.71 -9.39
N VAL A 196 -1.16 27.69 -8.70
CA VAL A 196 -0.66 29.08 -8.63
C VAL A 196 0.27 29.23 -7.44
#